data_AF-A0A9D6IIA5-F1
#
_entry.id   AF-A0A9D6IIA5-F1
#
_cell.length_a   1.000
_cell.length_b   1.000
_cell.length_c   1.000
_cell.angle_alpha   90.00
_cell.angle_beta   90.00
_cell.angle_gamma   90.00
#
_symmetry.space_group_name_H-M   'P 1'
#
loop_
_entity.id
_entity.type
_entity.pdbx_description
1 polymer ?
#
loop_
_entity_poly.entity_id
_entity_poly.type
_entity_poly.pdbx_seq_one_letter_code
_entity_poly.pdbx_strand_id
1 'polypeptide(L)'
;MRRRLELLMMLAAFAGLSLWATAEPTPADLAAQRRQLEGLRADPNHLARLRENVKAFLQLPVRRREAIVKLDRELHELPAKKQERYFHTLARYADWLEQLRETNPVAHQAIKDAPDAAARLALITEERNREWLASQPKAIRDQCHAMNRAARAEFVVKLRLREREDREKWLIARRFWRELDTRQVMPCRLGDYHPRVREYVEKFLMPSLSAQERKELAAAEGLWPDYPRKLVEIASQRPSALPPPRAEDLPRNLKKLPEPVRQRLVEKKGGGASKKTFKELQNFAGPNFPSKVVEIAQRNLRYPFPHEYWACTHLALQPPMRKFVEGELMPAMKAQIADKRKLIASEGKWPDYPLTIQELSKKYKLHPPWHYLPEPERYKWDLYKSPRYRSARGDADMAK
;
A
#
# COMPACT_ATOMS: atom_id res chain seq x y z
N MET A 1 7.54 58.46 26.67
CA MET A 1 6.95 58.29 25.32
C MET A 1 6.75 56.84 24.88
N ARG A 2 7.63 55.87 25.22
CA ARG A 2 7.48 54.44 24.84
C ARG A 2 6.17 53.76 25.29
N ARG A 3 5.66 54.03 26.50
CA ARG A 3 4.42 53.40 27.02
C ARG A 3 3.11 53.85 26.34
N ARG A 4 3.11 55.00 25.64
CA ARG A 4 1.94 55.47 24.87
C ARG A 4 1.88 54.83 23.47
N LEU A 5 3.04 54.40 22.94
CA LEU A 5 3.12 53.71 21.65
C LEU A 5 2.65 52.24 21.76
N GLU A 6 2.95 51.58 22.88
CA GLU A 6 2.50 50.19 23.14
C GLU A 6 0.98 50.10 23.36
N LEU A 7 0.36 51.11 23.98
CA LEU A 7 -1.10 51.15 24.16
C LEU A 7 -1.84 51.38 22.84
N LEU A 8 -1.28 52.21 21.94
CA LEU A 8 -1.84 52.45 20.60
C LEU A 8 -1.65 51.25 19.66
N MET A 9 -0.55 50.51 19.78
CA MET A 9 -0.34 49.26 19.03
C MET A 9 -1.27 48.13 19.49
N MET A 10 -1.59 48.03 20.79
CA MET A 10 -2.59 47.06 21.27
C MET A 10 -4.03 47.45 20.89
N LEU A 11 -4.37 48.75 20.85
CA LEU A 11 -5.67 49.21 20.35
C LEU A 11 -5.81 49.02 18.83
N ALA A 12 -4.74 49.19 18.05
CA ALA A 12 -4.74 48.89 16.62
C ALA A 12 -4.81 47.37 16.33
N ALA A 13 -4.21 46.53 17.17
CA ALA A 13 -4.31 45.08 17.07
C ALA A 13 -5.73 44.56 17.43
N PHE A 14 -6.43 45.22 18.36
CA PHE A 14 -7.83 44.88 18.66
C PHE A 14 -8.82 45.39 17.60
N ALA A 15 -8.58 46.55 16.98
CA ALA A 15 -9.41 47.05 15.88
C ALA A 15 -9.28 46.23 14.58
N GLY A 16 -8.11 45.60 14.34
CA GLY A 16 -7.88 44.73 13.18
C GLY A 16 -8.49 43.33 13.29
N LEU A 17 -8.86 42.87 14.50
CA LEU A 17 -9.50 41.56 14.72
C LEU A 17 -11.04 41.63 14.69
N SER A 18 -11.63 42.82 14.83
CA SER A 18 -13.08 43.05 14.66
C SER A 18 -13.55 43.13 13.18
N LEU A 19 -12.62 43.12 12.22
CA LEU A 19 -12.90 43.12 10.78
C LEU A 19 -13.01 41.71 10.16
N TRP A 20 -12.87 40.65 10.96
CA TRP A 20 -13.49 39.35 10.64
C TRP A 20 -14.95 39.33 11.10
N ALA A 21 -15.64 40.47 10.95
CA ALA A 21 -17.08 40.49 10.77
C ALA A 21 -17.36 39.55 9.60
N THR A 22 -18.01 38.42 9.92
CA THR A 22 -18.40 37.40 8.96
C THR A 22 -18.97 38.08 7.72
N ALA A 23 -18.28 37.96 6.59
CA ALA A 23 -18.77 38.49 5.33
C ALA A 23 -20.24 38.07 5.19
N GLU A 24 -21.15 39.03 4.97
CA GLU A 24 -22.56 38.71 4.84
C GLU A 24 -22.70 37.62 3.77
N PRO A 25 -23.35 36.48 4.11
CA PRO A 25 -23.45 35.36 3.18
C PRO A 25 -24.10 35.85 1.88
N THR A 26 -23.50 35.48 0.75
CA THR A 26 -24.00 35.96 -0.55
C THR A 26 -25.42 35.44 -0.79
N PRO A 27 -26.24 36.09 -1.63
CA PRO A 27 -27.57 35.59 -1.98
C PRO A 27 -27.56 34.14 -2.50
N ALA A 28 -26.48 33.73 -3.17
CA ALA A 28 -26.26 32.36 -3.62
C ALA A 28 -26.03 31.38 -2.46
N ASP A 29 -25.26 31.77 -1.45
CA ASP A 29 -25.04 30.96 -0.23
C ASP A 29 -26.34 30.79 0.55
N LEU A 30 -27.13 31.87 0.69
CA LEU A 30 -28.45 31.81 1.32
C LEU A 30 -29.42 30.89 0.57
N ALA A 31 -29.41 30.92 -0.76
CA ALA A 31 -30.23 30.00 -1.57
C ALA A 31 -29.77 28.54 -1.42
N ALA A 32 -28.45 28.28 -1.36
CA ALA A 32 -27.91 26.95 -1.11
C ALA A 32 -28.26 26.43 0.29
N GLN A 33 -28.14 27.28 1.32
CA GLN A 33 -28.54 26.95 2.70
C GLN A 33 -30.04 26.67 2.80
N ARG A 34 -30.89 27.43 2.10
CA ARG A 34 -32.34 27.15 2.03
C ARG A 34 -32.63 25.78 1.42
N ARG A 35 -31.98 25.42 0.32
CA ARG A 35 -32.11 24.08 -0.30
C ARG A 35 -31.64 22.97 0.63
N GLN A 36 -30.54 23.16 1.34
CA GLN A 36 -30.07 22.20 2.36
C GLN A 36 -31.10 22.06 3.49
N LEU A 37 -31.65 23.16 3.99
CA LEU A 37 -32.70 23.15 5.02
C LEU A 37 -34.00 22.49 4.53
N GLU A 38 -34.40 22.71 3.28
CA GLU A 38 -35.55 22.03 2.66
C GLU A 38 -35.32 20.52 2.58
N GLY A 39 -34.13 20.09 2.18
CA GLY A 39 -33.74 18.67 2.20
C GLY A 39 -33.79 18.06 3.60
N LEU A 40 -33.31 18.79 4.62
CA LEU A 40 -33.39 18.36 6.02
C LEU A 40 -34.83 18.34 6.57
N ARG A 41 -35.72 19.21 6.08
CA ARG A 41 -37.14 19.24 6.46
C ARG A 41 -37.94 18.08 5.86
N ALA A 42 -37.49 17.53 4.73
CA ALA A 42 -38.12 16.38 4.09
C ALA A 42 -38.02 15.10 4.95
N ASP A 43 -37.03 15.03 5.86
CA ASP A 43 -36.89 13.94 6.85
C ASP A 43 -37.02 14.49 8.28
N PRO A 44 -38.24 14.50 8.86
CA PRO A 44 -38.48 15.06 10.20
C PRO A 44 -37.72 14.31 11.30
N ASN A 45 -37.42 13.03 11.11
CA ASN A 45 -36.67 12.22 12.08
C ASN A 45 -35.20 12.66 12.11
N HIS A 46 -34.60 12.89 10.94
CA HIS A 46 -33.25 13.39 10.85
C HIS A 46 -33.11 14.80 11.47
N LEU A 47 -34.07 15.70 11.22
CA LEU A 47 -34.09 17.03 11.82
C LEU A 47 -34.24 16.97 13.36
N ALA A 48 -35.10 16.09 13.88
CA ALA A 48 -35.24 15.87 15.31
C ALA A 48 -33.92 15.41 15.94
N ARG A 49 -33.23 14.45 15.30
CA ARG A 49 -31.93 13.94 15.75
C ARG A 49 -30.84 15.03 15.73
N LEU A 50 -30.84 15.91 14.72
CA LEU A 50 -29.93 17.07 14.68
C LEU A 50 -30.20 18.04 15.82
N ARG A 51 -31.46 18.35 16.12
CA ARG A 51 -31.82 19.22 17.26
C ARG A 51 -31.36 18.63 18.59
N GLU A 52 -31.56 17.33 18.77
CA GLU A 52 -31.09 16.62 19.95
C GLU A 52 -29.55 16.66 20.05
N ASN A 53 -28.85 16.39 18.95
CA ASN A 53 -27.39 16.45 18.90
C ASN A 53 -26.85 17.85 19.21
N VAL A 54 -27.49 18.91 18.69
CA VAL A 54 -27.11 20.30 19.00
C VAL A 54 -27.34 20.60 20.49
N LYS A 55 -28.49 20.18 21.04
CA LYS A 55 -28.77 20.35 22.48
C LYS A 55 -27.74 19.61 23.33
N ALA A 56 -27.43 18.35 22.99
CA ALA A 56 -26.42 17.55 23.68
C ALA A 56 -25.02 18.19 23.57
N PHE A 57 -24.64 18.68 22.39
CA PHE A 57 -23.38 19.40 22.18
C PHE A 57 -23.29 20.65 23.04
N LEU A 58 -24.35 21.45 23.11
CA LEU A 58 -24.39 22.68 23.91
C LEU A 58 -24.31 22.40 25.42
N GLN A 59 -24.77 21.23 25.88
CA GLN A 59 -24.66 20.80 27.28
C GLN A 59 -23.25 20.32 27.67
N LEU A 60 -22.34 20.08 26.71
CA LEU A 60 -20.97 19.68 27.02
C LEU A 60 -20.17 20.83 27.65
N PRO A 61 -19.18 20.53 28.53
CA PRO A 61 -18.23 21.52 29.03
C PRO A 61 -17.52 22.26 27.88
N VAL A 62 -17.24 23.55 28.05
CA VAL A 62 -16.64 24.42 27.01
C VAL A 62 -15.41 23.78 26.37
N ARG A 63 -14.47 23.28 27.19
CA ARG A 63 -13.26 22.59 26.72
C ARG A 63 -13.55 21.40 25.80
N ARG A 64 -14.63 20.65 26.05
CA ARG A 64 -15.04 19.51 25.21
C ARG A 64 -15.69 19.98 23.91
N ARG A 65 -16.50 21.03 23.95
CA ARG A 65 -17.07 21.64 22.73
C ARG A 65 -15.96 22.14 21.80
N GLU A 66 -14.97 22.85 22.36
CA GLU A 66 -13.78 23.31 21.61
C GLU A 66 -12.99 22.16 21.00
N ALA A 67 -12.79 21.06 21.74
CA ALA A 67 -12.11 19.87 21.22
C ALA A 67 -12.86 19.22 20.04
N ILE A 68 -14.20 19.17 20.10
CA ILE A 68 -15.03 18.65 19.00
C ILE A 68 -14.96 19.58 17.79
N VAL A 69 -15.08 20.90 17.97
CA VAL A 69 -14.96 21.88 16.87
C VAL A 69 -13.57 21.81 16.24
N LYS A 70 -12.52 21.67 17.05
CA LYS A 70 -11.16 21.47 16.56
C LYS A 70 -11.06 20.18 15.73
N LEU A 71 -11.57 19.06 16.23
CA LEU A 71 -11.57 17.79 15.50
C LEU A 71 -12.33 17.90 14.17
N ASP A 72 -13.48 18.56 14.15
CA ASP A 72 -14.26 18.78 12.93
C ASP A 72 -13.47 19.57 11.89
N ARG A 73 -12.81 20.67 12.29
CA ARG A 73 -11.91 21.44 11.41
C ARG A 73 -10.75 20.59 10.89
N GLU A 74 -10.06 19.88 11.78
CA GLU A 74 -8.94 19.00 11.41
C GLU A 74 -9.38 17.90 10.42
N LEU A 75 -10.60 17.37 10.55
CA LEU A 75 -11.15 16.39 9.60
C LEU A 75 -11.45 17.01 8.23
N HIS A 76 -11.92 18.24 8.17
CA HIS A 76 -12.19 18.97 6.91
C HIS A 76 -10.91 19.42 6.20
N GLU A 77 -9.81 19.59 6.92
CA GLU A 77 -8.49 19.86 6.34
C GLU A 77 -7.86 18.63 5.68
N LEU A 78 -8.39 17.42 5.92
CA LEU A 78 -7.88 16.20 5.30
C LEU A 78 -8.29 16.08 3.82
N PRO A 79 -7.51 15.36 3.00
CA PRO A 79 -7.95 14.98 1.65
C PRO A 79 -9.29 14.24 1.69
N ALA A 80 -10.19 14.54 0.74
CA ALA A 80 -11.57 14.04 0.70
C ALA A 80 -11.71 12.52 0.97
N LYS A 81 -10.85 11.69 0.38
CA LYS A 81 -10.88 10.22 0.61
C LYS A 81 -10.60 9.81 2.06
N LYS A 82 -9.74 10.55 2.76
CA LYS A 82 -9.47 10.31 4.20
C LYS A 82 -10.61 10.85 5.06
N GLN A 83 -11.13 12.03 4.72
CA GLN A 83 -12.27 12.64 5.37
C GLN A 83 -13.47 11.68 5.36
N GLU A 84 -13.87 11.20 4.18
CA GLU A 84 -14.96 10.23 4.01
C GLU A 84 -14.74 8.96 4.86
N ARG A 85 -13.53 8.38 4.79
CA ARG A 85 -13.18 7.18 5.57
C ARG A 85 -13.32 7.42 7.07
N TYR A 86 -12.88 8.56 7.59
CA TYR A 86 -12.95 8.86 9.01
C TYR A 86 -14.37 9.17 9.45
N PHE A 87 -15.15 9.94 8.68
CA PHE A 87 -16.57 10.14 8.99
C PHE A 87 -17.34 8.82 9.01
N HIS A 88 -17.13 7.95 8.03
CA HIS A 88 -17.75 6.62 8.04
C HIS A 88 -17.32 5.78 9.25
N THR A 89 -16.05 5.88 9.68
CA THR A 89 -15.56 5.18 10.88
C THR A 89 -16.19 5.73 12.15
N LEU A 90 -16.31 7.06 12.27
CA LEU A 90 -16.94 7.73 13.41
C LEU A 90 -18.44 7.44 13.48
N ALA A 91 -19.14 7.45 12.35
CA ALA A 91 -20.56 7.11 12.25
C ALA A 91 -20.80 5.67 12.73
N ARG A 92 -20.07 4.70 12.18
CA ARG A 92 -20.17 3.30 12.62
C ARG A 92 -19.86 3.09 14.10
N TYR A 93 -18.95 3.88 14.65
CA TYR A 93 -18.62 3.84 16.07
C TYR A 93 -19.74 4.44 16.93
N ALA A 94 -20.33 5.56 16.50
CA ALA A 94 -21.48 6.16 17.18
C ALA A 94 -22.69 5.23 17.16
N ASP A 95 -23.01 4.64 16.00
CA ASP A 95 -24.10 3.65 15.88
C ASP A 95 -23.87 2.44 16.78
N TRP A 96 -22.62 1.95 16.84
CA TRP A 96 -22.26 0.86 17.73
C TRP A 96 -22.43 1.24 19.21
N LEU A 97 -22.06 2.45 19.63
CA LEU A 97 -22.26 2.90 21.00
C LEU A 97 -23.74 3.02 21.38
N GLU A 98 -24.59 3.49 20.48
CA GLU A 98 -26.04 3.52 20.72
C GLU A 98 -26.63 2.11 20.83
N GLN A 99 -26.22 1.19 19.95
CA GLN A 99 -26.60 -0.21 20.07
C GLN A 99 -26.09 -0.83 21.39
N LEU A 100 -24.88 -0.46 21.82
CA LEU A 100 -24.30 -0.93 23.09
C LEU A 100 -25.08 -0.39 24.29
N ARG A 101 -25.58 0.85 24.22
CA ARG A 101 -26.44 1.44 25.26
C ARG A 101 -27.71 0.63 25.47
N GLU A 102 -28.30 0.09 24.40
CA GLU A 102 -29.51 -0.74 24.47
C GLU A 102 -29.19 -2.18 24.92
N THR A 103 -28.13 -2.78 24.38
CA THR A 103 -27.81 -4.20 24.58
C THR A 103 -27.01 -4.49 25.85
N ASN A 104 -26.13 -3.57 26.25
CA ASN A 104 -25.29 -3.69 27.44
C ASN A 104 -25.04 -2.29 28.07
N PRO A 105 -26.06 -1.73 28.77
CA PRO A 105 -25.98 -0.39 29.35
C PRO A 105 -24.84 -0.24 30.36
N VAL A 106 -24.47 -1.32 31.06
CA VAL A 106 -23.36 -1.32 32.03
C VAL A 106 -22.03 -1.09 31.34
N ALA A 107 -21.75 -1.79 30.24
CA ALA A 107 -20.53 -1.58 29.47
C ALA A 107 -20.47 -0.20 28.81
N HIS A 108 -21.60 0.26 28.26
CA HIS A 108 -21.70 1.62 27.72
C HIS A 108 -21.36 2.67 28.78
N GLN A 109 -21.91 2.53 29.99
CA GLN A 109 -21.63 3.44 31.10
C GLN A 109 -20.16 3.36 31.56
N ALA A 110 -19.57 2.16 31.64
CA ALA A 110 -18.15 2.00 31.95
C ALA A 110 -17.23 2.67 30.91
N ILE A 111 -17.57 2.59 29.62
CA ILE A 111 -16.83 3.28 28.54
C ILE A 111 -16.96 4.80 28.67
N LYS A 112 -18.14 5.29 29.09
CA LYS A 112 -18.40 6.72 29.30
C LYS A 112 -17.64 7.28 30.49
N ASP A 113 -17.55 6.51 31.58
CA ASP A 113 -16.92 6.91 32.84
C ASP A 113 -15.42 6.61 32.89
N ALA A 114 -14.84 6.10 31.79
CA ALA A 114 -13.42 5.79 31.72
C ALA A 114 -12.56 7.04 32.02
N PRO A 115 -11.53 6.93 32.88
CA PRO A 115 -10.77 8.08 33.38
C PRO A 115 -9.92 8.76 32.30
N ASP A 116 -9.46 7.98 31.32
CA ASP A 116 -8.63 8.44 30.22
C ASP A 116 -8.92 7.71 28.90
N ALA A 117 -8.30 8.17 27.82
CA ALA A 117 -8.52 7.63 26.48
C ALA A 117 -7.99 6.20 26.31
N ALA A 118 -6.92 5.82 27.02
CA ALA A 118 -6.33 4.48 26.94
C ALA A 118 -7.22 3.45 27.65
N ALA A 119 -7.71 3.79 28.85
CA ALA A 119 -8.69 3.00 29.58
C ALA A 119 -9.99 2.82 28.77
N ARG A 120 -10.48 3.91 28.15
CA ARG A 120 -11.65 3.86 27.26
C ARG A 120 -11.42 2.92 26.08
N LEU A 121 -10.25 3.02 25.42
CA LEU A 121 -9.92 2.17 24.28
C LEU A 121 -9.79 0.70 24.67
N ALA A 122 -9.24 0.40 25.86
CA ALA A 122 -9.15 -0.96 26.38
C ALA A 122 -10.54 -1.57 26.57
N LEU A 123 -11.47 -0.83 27.20
CA LEU A 123 -12.86 -1.27 27.39
C LEU A 123 -13.59 -1.49 26.06
N ILE A 124 -13.46 -0.55 25.10
CA ILE A 124 -14.03 -0.71 23.75
C ILE A 124 -13.46 -1.96 23.08
N THR A 125 -12.15 -2.19 23.18
CA THR A 125 -11.48 -3.35 22.58
C THR A 125 -12.00 -4.65 23.19
N GLU A 126 -12.21 -4.69 24.51
CA GLU A 126 -12.76 -5.83 25.22
C GLU A 126 -14.19 -6.14 24.78
N GLU A 127 -15.08 -5.14 24.74
CA GLU A 127 -16.47 -5.31 24.29
C GLU A 127 -16.54 -5.76 22.82
N ARG A 128 -15.77 -5.13 21.93
CA ARG A 128 -15.71 -5.52 20.51
C ARG A 128 -15.15 -6.93 20.31
N ASN A 129 -14.24 -7.37 21.16
CA ASN A 129 -13.75 -8.74 21.14
C ASN A 129 -14.79 -9.72 21.68
N ARG A 130 -15.57 -9.34 22.69
CA ARG A 130 -16.67 -10.15 23.22
C ARG A 130 -17.78 -10.35 22.17
N GLU A 131 -18.22 -9.27 21.52
CA GLU A 131 -19.21 -9.34 20.44
C GLU A 131 -18.74 -10.22 19.27
N TRP A 132 -17.48 -10.00 18.84
CA TRP A 132 -16.90 -10.80 17.76
C TRP A 132 -16.74 -12.27 18.14
N LEU A 133 -16.38 -12.58 19.40
CA LEU A 133 -16.35 -13.95 19.90
C LEU A 133 -17.75 -14.56 19.95
N ALA A 134 -18.75 -13.80 20.38
CA ALA A 134 -20.13 -14.25 20.44
C ALA A 134 -20.67 -14.66 19.05
N SER A 135 -20.20 -14.02 17.98
CA SER A 135 -20.53 -14.38 16.59
C SER A 135 -19.74 -15.55 16.02
N GLN A 136 -18.73 -16.08 16.72
CA GLN A 136 -17.95 -17.23 16.24
C GLN A 136 -18.70 -18.56 16.40
N PRO A 137 -18.34 -19.60 15.61
CA PRO A 137 -18.83 -20.96 15.79
C PRO A 137 -18.67 -21.46 17.23
N LYS A 138 -19.64 -22.28 17.70
CA LYS A 138 -19.67 -22.81 19.08
C LYS A 138 -18.35 -23.44 19.50
N ALA A 139 -17.73 -24.27 18.66
CA ALA A 139 -16.46 -24.92 18.97
C ALA A 139 -15.33 -23.90 19.31
N ILE A 140 -15.27 -22.77 18.60
CA ILE A 140 -14.29 -21.71 18.85
C ILE A 140 -14.60 -20.99 20.17
N ARG A 141 -15.89 -20.72 20.43
CA ARG A 141 -16.32 -20.10 21.69
C ARG A 141 -15.96 -20.98 22.89
N ASP A 142 -16.28 -22.27 22.83
CA ASP A 142 -16.00 -23.24 23.90
C ASP A 142 -14.49 -23.37 24.15
N GLN A 143 -13.68 -23.43 23.09
CA GLN A 143 -12.21 -23.42 23.22
C GLN A 143 -11.70 -22.14 23.90
N CYS A 144 -12.24 -20.97 23.53
CA CYS A 144 -11.87 -19.71 24.16
C CYS A 144 -12.28 -19.67 25.65
N HIS A 145 -13.47 -20.17 25.99
CA HIS A 145 -13.95 -20.23 27.38
C HIS A 145 -13.08 -21.14 28.27
N ALA A 146 -12.55 -22.24 27.73
CA ALA A 146 -11.65 -23.15 28.46
C ALA A 146 -10.27 -22.53 28.76
N MET A 147 -9.84 -21.50 28.04
CA MET A 147 -8.54 -20.84 28.23
C MET A 147 -8.58 -19.79 29.35
N ASN A 148 -7.43 -19.50 29.97
CA ASN A 148 -7.29 -18.38 30.92
C ASN A 148 -7.28 -17.01 30.19
N ARG A 149 -7.37 -15.89 30.93
CA ARG A 149 -7.52 -14.54 30.35
C ARG A 149 -6.39 -14.17 29.37
N ALA A 150 -5.13 -14.46 29.70
CA ALA A 150 -3.99 -14.14 28.83
C ALA A 150 -4.00 -14.97 27.55
N ALA A 151 -4.21 -16.28 27.67
CA ALA A 151 -4.31 -17.19 26.53
C ALA A 151 -5.50 -16.87 25.61
N ARG A 152 -6.64 -16.42 26.16
CA ARG A 152 -7.79 -15.94 25.37
C ARG A 152 -7.42 -14.77 24.47
N ALA A 153 -6.68 -13.78 24.99
CA ALA A 153 -6.29 -12.61 24.21
C ALA A 153 -5.41 -13.01 23.02
N GLU A 154 -4.39 -13.85 23.25
CA GLU A 154 -3.53 -14.37 22.18
C GLU A 154 -4.30 -15.20 21.16
N PHE A 155 -5.23 -16.04 21.63
CA PHE A 155 -6.08 -16.87 20.77
C PHE A 155 -6.97 -16.02 19.86
N VAL A 156 -7.62 -14.98 20.39
CA VAL A 156 -8.41 -14.02 19.60
C VAL A 156 -7.55 -13.31 18.56
N VAL A 157 -6.33 -12.89 18.91
CA VAL A 157 -5.41 -12.26 17.95
C VAL A 157 -5.07 -13.21 16.80
N LYS A 158 -4.74 -14.48 17.11
CA LYS A 158 -4.45 -15.51 16.10
C LYS A 158 -5.65 -15.78 15.19
N LEU A 159 -6.86 -15.91 15.75
CA LEU A 159 -8.06 -16.13 14.96
C LEU A 159 -8.40 -14.94 14.06
N ARG A 160 -8.28 -13.71 14.57
CA ARG A 160 -8.49 -12.51 13.73
C ARG A 160 -7.46 -12.40 12.60
N LEU A 161 -6.23 -12.83 12.84
CA LEU A 161 -5.21 -12.90 11.79
C LEU A 161 -5.64 -13.89 10.69
N ARG A 162 -6.05 -15.10 11.10
CA ARG A 162 -6.57 -16.12 10.18
C ARG A 162 -7.79 -15.63 9.40
N GLU A 163 -8.75 -14.99 10.06
CA GLU A 163 -9.94 -14.42 9.39
C GLU A 163 -9.55 -13.38 8.33
N ARG A 164 -8.53 -12.55 8.61
CA ARG A 164 -8.01 -11.60 7.61
C ARG A 164 -7.36 -12.32 6.44
N GLU A 165 -6.56 -13.35 6.70
CA GLU A 165 -5.95 -14.17 5.66
C GLU A 165 -7.01 -14.85 4.79
N ASP A 166 -8.03 -15.45 5.41
CA ASP A 166 -9.15 -16.10 4.71
C ASP A 166 -9.95 -15.09 3.90
N ARG A 167 -10.19 -13.88 4.45
CA ARG A 167 -10.83 -12.79 3.71
C ARG A 167 -9.97 -12.34 2.52
N GLU A 168 -8.66 -12.26 2.66
CA GLU A 168 -7.76 -11.95 1.53
C GLU A 168 -7.82 -13.03 0.46
N LYS A 169 -7.80 -14.31 0.85
CA LYS A 169 -7.98 -15.44 -0.07
C LYS A 169 -9.31 -15.35 -0.79
N TRP A 170 -10.39 -15.05 -0.07
CA TRP A 170 -11.72 -14.87 -0.66
C TRP A 170 -11.78 -13.67 -1.61
N LEU A 171 -11.10 -12.57 -1.29
CA LEU A 171 -11.00 -11.43 -2.20
C LEU A 171 -10.23 -11.77 -3.48
N ILE A 172 -9.21 -12.64 -3.41
CA ILE A 172 -8.54 -13.16 -4.60
C ILE A 172 -9.48 -14.10 -5.35
N ALA A 173 -10.15 -15.02 -4.64
CA ALA A 173 -11.11 -15.93 -5.24
C ALA A 173 -12.22 -15.21 -6.01
N ARG A 174 -12.75 -14.13 -5.44
CA ARG A 174 -13.73 -13.26 -6.09
C ARG A 174 -13.22 -12.65 -7.39
N ARG A 175 -11.92 -12.33 -7.51
CA ARG A 175 -11.32 -11.80 -8.76
C ARG A 175 -11.19 -12.85 -9.85
N PHE A 176 -10.99 -14.10 -9.45
CA PHE A 176 -10.89 -15.25 -10.35
C PHE A 176 -12.18 -16.08 -10.36
N TRP A 177 -13.31 -15.47 -9.98
CA TRP A 177 -14.58 -16.19 -9.83
C TRP A 177 -15.02 -16.84 -11.14
N ARG A 178 -14.78 -16.17 -12.27
CA ARG A 178 -15.14 -16.68 -13.60
C ARG A 178 -14.36 -17.94 -13.94
N GLU A 179 -13.06 -17.97 -13.68
CA GLU A 179 -12.20 -19.12 -13.89
C GLU A 179 -12.53 -20.28 -12.94
N LEU A 180 -12.88 -19.97 -11.69
CA LEU A 180 -13.32 -20.97 -10.72
C LEU A 180 -14.68 -21.58 -11.10
N ASP A 181 -15.63 -20.76 -11.55
CA ASP A 181 -16.97 -21.19 -11.96
C ASP A 181 -16.92 -22.10 -13.20
N THR A 182 -16.03 -21.79 -14.15
CA THR A 182 -15.77 -22.64 -15.32
C THR A 182 -14.93 -23.88 -15.01
N ARG A 183 -14.57 -24.11 -13.74
CA ARG A 183 -13.68 -25.19 -13.29
C ARG A 183 -12.33 -25.21 -14.01
N GLN A 184 -11.85 -24.05 -14.43
CA GLN A 184 -10.51 -23.92 -14.97
C GLN A 184 -9.50 -24.28 -13.88
N VAL A 185 -8.53 -25.14 -14.21
CA VAL A 185 -7.47 -25.50 -13.28
C VAL A 185 -6.62 -24.26 -13.01
N MET A 186 -6.67 -23.77 -11.77
CA MET A 186 -5.86 -22.66 -11.33
C MET A 186 -4.45 -23.15 -11.01
N PRO A 187 -3.40 -22.42 -11.41
CA PRO A 187 -2.03 -22.87 -11.20
C PRO A 187 -1.70 -22.83 -9.71
N CYS A 188 -1.35 -23.98 -9.16
CA CYS A 188 -1.05 -24.19 -7.75
C CYS A 188 0.37 -24.72 -7.52
N ARG A 189 1.09 -25.10 -8.57
CA ARG A 189 2.47 -25.58 -8.55
C ARG A 189 3.31 -24.92 -9.63
N LEU A 190 4.64 -25.01 -9.53
CA LEU A 190 5.51 -24.43 -10.55
C LEU A 190 5.27 -25.05 -11.93
N GLY A 191 5.02 -26.37 -11.95
CA GLY A 191 4.73 -27.16 -13.16
C GLY A 191 3.53 -26.69 -13.96
N ASP A 192 2.54 -26.05 -13.31
CA ASP A 192 1.31 -25.59 -13.95
C ASP A 192 1.52 -24.34 -14.81
N TYR A 193 2.66 -23.67 -14.65
CA TYR A 193 2.97 -22.45 -15.38
C TYR A 193 3.67 -22.70 -16.72
N HIS A 194 3.49 -21.74 -17.63
CA HIS A 194 4.16 -21.70 -18.92
C HIS A 194 5.69 -21.81 -18.74
N PRO A 195 6.43 -22.49 -19.65
CA PRO A 195 7.88 -22.70 -19.53
C PRO A 195 8.68 -21.43 -19.24
N ARG A 196 8.26 -20.27 -19.76
CA ARG A 196 8.92 -18.97 -19.49
C ARG A 196 8.86 -18.58 -18.01
N VAL A 197 7.74 -18.82 -17.33
CA VAL A 197 7.60 -18.54 -15.89
C VAL A 197 8.46 -19.54 -15.10
N ARG A 198 8.42 -20.82 -15.46
CA ARG A 198 9.25 -21.86 -14.82
C ARG A 198 10.73 -21.55 -14.93
N GLU A 199 11.20 -21.24 -16.13
CA GLU A 199 12.57 -20.84 -16.38
C GLU A 199 12.96 -19.60 -15.57
N TYR A 200 12.08 -18.60 -15.52
CA TYR A 200 12.32 -17.41 -14.70
C TYR A 200 12.51 -17.78 -13.22
N VAL A 201 11.58 -18.57 -12.67
CA VAL A 201 11.61 -18.96 -11.25
C VAL A 201 12.84 -19.81 -10.96
N GLU A 202 13.13 -20.84 -11.75
CA GLU A 202 14.23 -21.76 -11.52
C GLU A 202 15.60 -21.11 -11.72
N LYS A 203 15.77 -20.29 -12.77
CA LYS A 203 17.09 -19.76 -13.15
C LYS A 203 17.41 -18.39 -12.56
N PHE A 204 16.41 -17.59 -12.21
CA PHE A 204 16.62 -16.23 -11.70
C PHE A 204 16.15 -16.08 -10.25
N LEU A 205 14.93 -16.52 -9.93
CA LEU A 205 14.36 -16.29 -8.61
C LEU A 205 14.98 -17.22 -7.56
N MET A 206 14.89 -18.54 -7.76
CA MET A 206 15.33 -19.58 -6.82
C MET A 206 16.78 -19.42 -6.33
N PRO A 207 17.77 -19.11 -7.19
CA PRO A 207 19.15 -18.90 -6.74
C PRO A 207 19.29 -17.73 -5.78
N SER A 208 18.43 -16.70 -5.91
CA SER A 208 18.46 -15.53 -5.05
C SER A 208 17.74 -15.76 -3.70
N LEU A 209 16.82 -16.73 -3.62
CA LEU A 209 16.00 -16.93 -2.42
C LEU A 209 16.80 -17.45 -1.23
N SER A 210 16.49 -16.91 -0.06
CA SER A 210 16.93 -17.43 1.23
C SER A 210 16.30 -18.81 1.50
N ALA A 211 16.89 -19.57 2.44
CA ALA A 211 16.34 -20.85 2.86
C ALA A 211 14.90 -20.74 3.40
N GLN A 212 14.59 -19.64 4.10
CA GLN A 212 13.26 -19.39 4.65
C GLN A 212 12.25 -19.12 3.53
N GLU A 213 12.56 -18.27 2.56
CA GLU A 213 11.66 -17.99 1.42
C GLU A 213 11.42 -19.25 0.57
N ARG A 214 12.44 -20.09 0.37
CA ARG A 214 12.27 -21.38 -0.32
C ARG A 214 11.32 -22.30 0.44
N LYS A 215 11.45 -22.36 1.77
CA LYS A 215 10.54 -23.13 2.63
C LYS A 215 9.11 -22.59 2.56
N GLU A 216 8.93 -21.28 2.58
CA GLU A 216 7.61 -20.65 2.45
C GLU A 216 6.97 -20.92 1.08
N LEU A 217 7.75 -20.80 0.00
CA LEU A 217 7.26 -21.08 -1.35
C LEU A 217 6.88 -22.56 -1.51
N ALA A 218 7.71 -23.48 -0.99
CA ALA A 218 7.42 -24.91 -1.00
C ALA A 218 6.21 -25.27 -0.13
N ALA A 219 6.03 -24.63 1.02
CA ALA A 219 4.87 -24.85 1.89
C ALA A 219 3.55 -24.36 1.24
N ALA A 220 3.63 -23.38 0.35
CA ALA A 220 2.47 -22.90 -0.40
C ALA A 220 2.16 -23.77 -1.63
N GLU A 221 3.09 -24.63 -2.09
CA GLU A 221 2.93 -25.43 -3.30
C GLU A 221 1.76 -26.42 -3.18
N GLY A 222 0.93 -26.48 -4.22
CA GLY A 222 -0.32 -27.25 -4.27
C GLY A 222 -1.53 -26.52 -3.69
N LEU A 223 -1.36 -25.33 -3.09
CA LEU A 223 -2.45 -24.57 -2.48
C LEU A 223 -2.74 -23.31 -3.31
N TRP A 224 -3.91 -23.25 -3.94
CA TRP A 224 -4.40 -22.01 -4.55
C TRP A 224 -5.35 -21.28 -3.58
N PRO A 225 -5.25 -19.93 -3.41
CA PRO A 225 -4.40 -18.97 -4.13
C PRO A 225 -3.03 -18.73 -3.46
N ASP A 226 -2.65 -19.53 -2.46
CA ASP A 226 -1.47 -19.28 -1.64
C ASP A 226 -0.15 -19.35 -2.43
N TYR A 227 0.01 -20.33 -3.33
CA TYR A 227 1.19 -20.47 -4.18
C TYR A 227 1.44 -19.26 -5.09
N PRO A 228 0.52 -18.87 -6.00
CA PRO A 228 0.70 -17.68 -6.84
C PRO A 228 0.90 -16.40 -6.02
N ARG A 229 0.17 -16.26 -4.90
CA ARG A 229 0.32 -15.10 -4.01
C ARG A 229 1.72 -15.01 -3.43
N LYS A 230 2.23 -16.11 -2.87
CA LYS A 230 3.57 -16.18 -2.27
C LYS A 230 4.66 -15.98 -3.34
N LEU A 231 4.48 -16.56 -4.52
CA LEU A 231 5.39 -16.37 -5.65
C LEU A 231 5.48 -14.90 -6.07
N VAL A 232 4.34 -14.21 -6.19
CA VAL A 232 4.28 -12.77 -6.52
C VAL A 232 4.87 -11.91 -5.39
N GLU A 233 4.60 -12.23 -4.13
CA GLU A 233 5.17 -11.54 -2.97
C GLU A 233 6.71 -11.62 -2.99
N ILE A 234 7.26 -12.82 -3.09
CA ILE A 234 8.71 -13.06 -3.12
C ILE A 234 9.35 -12.36 -4.33
N ALA A 235 8.76 -12.51 -5.52
CA ALA A 235 9.27 -11.87 -6.72
C ALA A 235 9.24 -10.33 -6.63
N SER A 236 8.22 -9.76 -5.98
CA SER A 236 8.09 -8.31 -5.78
C SER A 236 9.11 -7.75 -4.77
N GLN A 237 9.52 -8.56 -3.79
CA GLN A 237 10.56 -8.20 -2.82
C GLN A 237 11.98 -8.31 -3.39
N ARG A 238 12.16 -9.07 -4.48
CA ARG A 238 13.47 -9.34 -5.11
C ARG A 238 13.46 -9.00 -6.60
N PRO A 239 13.21 -7.73 -6.96
CA PRO A 239 13.20 -7.38 -8.37
C PRO A 239 14.60 -7.48 -8.98
N SER A 240 14.71 -8.19 -10.09
CA SER A 240 15.96 -8.41 -10.83
C SER A 240 16.70 -7.13 -11.26
N ALA A 241 15.99 -6.01 -11.35
CA ALA A 241 16.57 -4.71 -11.68
C ALA A 241 17.37 -4.12 -10.51
N LEU A 242 16.96 -4.37 -9.26
CA LEU A 242 17.61 -3.82 -8.08
C LEU A 242 18.79 -4.70 -7.64
N PRO A 243 19.82 -4.10 -7.01
CA PRO A 243 20.85 -4.88 -6.37
C PRO A 243 20.23 -5.74 -5.24
N PRO A 244 20.78 -6.95 -4.99
CA PRO A 244 20.33 -7.78 -3.90
C PRO A 244 20.58 -7.07 -2.55
N PRO A 245 19.82 -7.39 -1.50
CA PRO A 245 19.94 -6.73 -0.20
C PRO A 245 21.33 -6.86 0.43
N ARG A 246 22.04 -7.96 0.16
CA ARG A 246 23.40 -8.21 0.65
C ARG A 246 24.40 -7.97 -0.46
N ALA A 247 25.41 -7.15 -0.17
CA ALA A 247 26.49 -6.86 -1.13
C ALA A 247 27.33 -8.09 -1.52
N GLU A 248 27.27 -9.16 -0.73
CA GLU A 248 27.94 -10.44 -1.00
C GLU A 248 27.25 -11.25 -2.12
N ASP A 249 25.94 -11.04 -2.29
CA ASP A 249 25.14 -11.71 -3.32
C ASP A 249 25.38 -11.11 -4.72
N LEU A 250 26.07 -9.97 -4.80
CA LEU A 250 26.45 -9.35 -6.06
C LEU A 250 27.51 -10.20 -6.77
N PRO A 251 27.31 -10.56 -8.05
CA PRO A 251 28.32 -11.30 -8.78
C PRO A 251 29.54 -10.41 -8.99
N ARG A 252 30.67 -10.83 -8.43
CA ARG A 252 31.95 -10.11 -8.54
C ARG A 252 32.81 -10.56 -9.72
N ASN A 253 32.39 -11.59 -10.44
CA ASN A 253 33.08 -12.14 -11.60
C ASN A 253 32.11 -12.91 -12.51
N LEU A 254 32.59 -13.26 -13.71
CA LEU A 254 31.82 -13.93 -14.75
C LEU A 254 31.23 -15.29 -14.30
N LYS A 255 31.94 -16.03 -13.44
CA LYS A 255 31.50 -17.36 -12.98
C LYS A 255 30.30 -17.28 -12.04
N LYS A 256 30.14 -16.16 -11.33
CA LYS A 256 29.04 -15.90 -10.38
C LYS A 256 27.79 -15.31 -11.05
N LEU A 257 27.83 -15.00 -12.35
CA LEU A 257 26.64 -14.55 -13.09
C LEU A 257 25.57 -15.63 -13.16
N PRO A 258 24.28 -15.26 -13.14
CA PRO A 258 23.21 -16.20 -13.49
C PRO A 258 23.44 -16.81 -14.87
N GLU A 259 23.13 -18.10 -15.00
CA GLU A 259 23.34 -18.87 -16.22
C GLU A 259 22.77 -18.17 -17.47
N PRO A 260 21.53 -17.66 -17.48
CA PRO A 260 20.95 -17.06 -18.69
C PRO A 260 21.67 -15.77 -19.11
N VAL A 261 22.19 -15.02 -18.15
CA VAL A 261 22.96 -13.78 -18.40
C VAL A 261 24.32 -14.16 -18.97
N ARG A 262 24.97 -15.16 -18.39
CA ARG A 262 26.26 -15.67 -18.86
C ARG A 262 26.16 -16.24 -20.29
N GLN A 263 25.13 -17.05 -20.56
CA GLN A 263 24.89 -17.62 -21.90
C GLN A 263 24.71 -16.53 -22.95
N ARG A 264 23.88 -15.52 -22.69
CA ARG A 264 23.71 -14.38 -23.62
C ARG A 264 25.00 -13.59 -23.87
N LEU A 265 25.89 -13.49 -22.88
CA LEU A 265 27.18 -12.85 -23.07
C LEU A 265 28.12 -13.66 -23.98
N VAL A 266 28.00 -14.99 -23.98
CA VAL A 266 28.87 -15.91 -24.73
C VAL A 266 28.33 -16.23 -26.13
N GLU A 267 27.01 -16.35 -26.27
CA GLU A 267 26.35 -16.82 -27.49
C GLU A 267 26.42 -15.81 -28.64
N LYS A 268 27.29 -16.07 -29.63
CA LYS A 268 27.44 -15.22 -30.83
C LYS A 268 26.15 -15.02 -31.61
N LYS A 269 25.26 -16.03 -31.67
CA LYS A 269 24.02 -15.99 -32.46
C LYS A 269 23.01 -14.96 -31.95
N GLY A 270 23.09 -14.55 -30.69
CA GLY A 270 22.21 -13.56 -30.07
C GLY A 270 22.78 -12.14 -30.00
N GLY A 271 23.86 -11.84 -30.74
CA GLY A 271 24.61 -10.59 -30.57
C GLY A 271 25.63 -10.63 -29.42
N GLY A 272 26.03 -11.83 -28.99
CA GLY A 272 26.98 -12.05 -27.90
C GLY A 272 28.26 -11.20 -28.00
N ALA A 273 28.90 -11.01 -26.85
CA ALA A 273 30.06 -10.16 -26.74
C ALA A 273 31.21 -10.66 -27.63
N SER A 274 31.96 -9.75 -28.25
CA SER A 274 33.13 -10.12 -29.06
C SER A 274 34.15 -10.89 -28.20
N LYS A 275 35.01 -11.73 -28.80
CA LYS A 275 36.08 -12.44 -28.06
C LYS A 275 36.93 -11.48 -27.22
N LYS A 276 37.19 -10.27 -27.73
CA LYS A 276 37.93 -9.21 -27.02
C LYS A 276 37.18 -8.77 -25.77
N THR A 277 35.89 -8.48 -25.91
CA THR A 277 35.04 -8.02 -24.80
C THR A 277 34.82 -9.12 -23.75
N PHE A 278 34.74 -10.38 -24.18
CA PHE A 278 34.67 -11.51 -23.25
C PHE A 278 35.96 -11.65 -22.43
N LYS A 279 37.13 -11.48 -23.06
CA LYS A 279 38.43 -11.46 -22.36
C LYS A 279 38.52 -10.28 -21.38
N GLU A 280 37.98 -9.12 -21.74
CA GLU A 280 37.85 -7.96 -20.83
C GLU A 280 37.01 -8.32 -19.59
N LEU A 281 35.85 -8.97 -19.77
CA LEU A 281 35.01 -9.43 -18.64
C LEU A 281 35.69 -10.50 -17.79
N GLN A 282 36.45 -11.42 -18.38
CA GLN A 282 37.19 -12.43 -17.63
C GLN A 282 38.28 -11.82 -16.74
N ASN A 283 38.93 -10.76 -17.22
CA ASN A 283 39.98 -10.07 -16.50
C ASN A 283 39.45 -9.06 -15.47
N PHE A 284 38.16 -8.72 -15.54
CA PHE A 284 37.53 -7.80 -14.59
C PHE A 284 36.90 -8.58 -13.44
N ALA A 285 37.28 -8.23 -12.21
CA ALA A 285 36.66 -8.72 -10.99
C ALA A 285 36.52 -7.60 -9.98
N GLY A 286 35.43 -7.60 -9.19
CA GLY A 286 35.23 -6.60 -8.14
C GLY A 286 33.77 -6.22 -7.90
N PRO A 287 33.52 -5.27 -6.98
CA PRO A 287 32.17 -4.82 -6.63
C PRO A 287 31.43 -4.15 -7.82
N ASN A 288 32.17 -3.53 -8.75
CA ASN A 288 31.61 -2.87 -9.93
C ASN A 288 31.42 -3.82 -11.13
N PHE A 289 31.60 -5.13 -10.93
CA PHE A 289 31.47 -6.12 -12.00
C PHE A 289 30.12 -6.07 -12.72
N PRO A 290 28.95 -5.99 -12.03
CA PRO A 290 27.66 -5.90 -12.71
C PRO A 290 27.53 -4.64 -13.58
N SER A 291 27.99 -3.49 -13.09
CA SER A 291 28.00 -2.23 -13.85
C SER A 291 28.85 -2.35 -15.12
N LYS A 292 30.00 -3.04 -15.03
CA LYS A 292 30.85 -3.30 -16.19
C LYS A 292 30.21 -4.25 -17.20
N VAL A 293 29.50 -5.29 -16.73
CA VAL A 293 28.72 -6.19 -17.60
C VAL A 293 27.64 -5.41 -18.35
N VAL A 294 26.95 -4.51 -17.65
CA VAL A 294 25.93 -3.63 -18.24
C VAL A 294 26.53 -2.68 -19.28
N GLU A 295 27.65 -2.02 -18.97
CA GLU A 295 28.39 -1.15 -19.90
C GLU A 295 28.77 -1.90 -21.19
N ILE A 296 29.28 -3.13 -21.04
CA ILE A 296 29.66 -3.99 -22.16
C ILE A 296 28.44 -4.44 -22.96
N ALA A 297 27.33 -4.76 -22.28
CA ALA A 297 26.09 -5.12 -22.93
C ALA A 297 25.55 -3.94 -23.74
N GLN A 298 25.47 -2.74 -23.18
CA GLN A 298 25.03 -1.55 -23.89
C GLN A 298 25.84 -1.26 -25.17
N ARG A 299 27.16 -1.51 -25.14
CA ARG A 299 28.04 -1.30 -26.31
C ARG A 299 27.83 -2.32 -27.44
N ASN A 300 27.59 -3.58 -27.10
CA ASN A 300 27.68 -4.70 -28.06
C ASN A 300 26.34 -5.40 -28.30
N LEU A 301 25.58 -5.59 -27.23
CA LEU A 301 24.29 -6.25 -27.21
C LEU A 301 23.22 -5.17 -27.40
N ARG A 302 22.65 -5.05 -28.60
CA ARG A 302 21.56 -4.11 -28.92
C ARG A 302 20.31 -4.25 -28.02
N TYR A 303 20.27 -5.23 -27.12
CA TYR A 303 19.11 -5.55 -26.28
C TYR A 303 19.47 -5.77 -24.80
N PRO A 304 18.56 -5.37 -23.88
CA PRO A 304 18.70 -5.62 -22.45
C PRO A 304 18.64 -7.12 -22.11
N PHE A 305 19.17 -7.45 -20.94
CA PHE A 305 19.01 -8.79 -20.36
C PHE A 305 17.51 -9.13 -20.18
N PRO A 306 17.15 -10.43 -20.20
CA PRO A 306 15.77 -10.84 -19.95
C PRO A 306 15.28 -10.35 -18.59
N HIS A 307 13.97 -10.17 -18.46
CA HIS A 307 13.30 -9.93 -17.17
C HIS A 307 13.88 -8.76 -16.36
N GLU A 308 14.24 -7.67 -17.04
CA GLU A 308 14.70 -6.43 -16.38
C GLU A 308 16.01 -6.61 -15.60
N TYR A 309 16.74 -7.72 -15.83
CA TYR A 309 17.95 -8.01 -15.09
C TYR A 309 18.98 -6.90 -15.32
N TRP A 310 19.31 -6.18 -14.24
CA TRP A 310 20.17 -4.99 -14.27
C TRP A 310 19.74 -3.91 -15.26
N ALA A 311 18.43 -3.65 -15.31
CA ALA A 311 17.91 -2.53 -16.08
C ALA A 311 18.57 -1.21 -15.65
N CYS A 312 19.21 -0.55 -16.61
CA CYS A 312 20.05 0.63 -16.41
C CYS A 312 19.67 1.78 -17.35
N THR A 313 18.83 1.52 -18.34
CA THR A 313 18.31 2.50 -19.30
C THR A 313 16.81 2.34 -19.38
N HIS A 314 16.11 3.37 -19.86
CA HIS A 314 14.66 3.30 -20.04
C HIS A 314 14.25 2.16 -20.97
N LEU A 315 15.02 1.92 -22.03
CA LEU A 315 14.78 0.82 -22.97
C LEU A 315 14.99 -0.58 -22.36
N ALA A 316 15.77 -0.68 -21.28
CA ALA A 316 16.01 -1.92 -20.56
C ALA A 316 14.87 -2.35 -19.63
N LEU A 317 13.96 -1.42 -19.33
CA LEU A 317 12.77 -1.68 -18.52
C LEU A 317 11.73 -2.47 -19.35
N GLN A 318 11.01 -3.37 -18.70
CA GLN A 318 9.87 -4.07 -19.30
C GLN A 318 8.76 -3.06 -19.63
N PRO A 319 7.88 -3.38 -20.58
CA PRO A 319 6.82 -2.46 -21.00
C PRO A 319 5.97 -1.88 -19.85
N PRO A 320 5.57 -2.64 -18.82
CA PRO A 320 4.82 -2.09 -17.70
C PRO A 320 5.60 -1.06 -16.87
N MET A 321 6.88 -1.29 -16.64
CA MET A 321 7.73 -0.36 -15.90
C MET A 321 7.99 0.92 -16.72
N ARG A 322 8.19 0.80 -18.04
CA ARG A 322 8.27 1.99 -18.92
C ARG A 322 7.01 2.84 -18.85
N LYS A 323 5.84 2.19 -18.94
CA LYS A 323 4.53 2.87 -18.80
C LYS A 323 4.39 3.55 -17.45
N PHE A 324 4.86 2.93 -16.36
CA PHE A 324 4.87 3.53 -15.03
C PHE A 324 5.76 4.78 -14.99
N VAL A 325 6.99 4.69 -15.51
CA VAL A 325 7.93 5.83 -15.55
C VAL A 325 7.34 6.99 -16.35
N GLU A 326 6.81 6.72 -17.54
CA GLU A 326 6.26 7.74 -18.45
C GLU A 326 4.91 8.30 -17.97
N GLY A 327 4.02 7.44 -17.48
CA GLY A 327 2.61 7.77 -17.20
C GLY A 327 2.32 8.16 -15.76
N GLU A 328 3.15 7.76 -14.80
CA GLU A 328 2.91 8.03 -13.37
C GLU A 328 4.06 8.83 -12.76
N LEU A 329 5.30 8.33 -12.87
CA LEU A 329 6.46 8.93 -12.19
C LEU A 329 6.83 10.29 -12.79
N MET A 330 6.99 10.39 -14.11
CA MET A 330 7.33 11.63 -14.81
C MET A 330 6.28 12.74 -14.61
N PRO A 331 4.96 12.45 -14.68
CA PRO A 331 3.93 13.42 -14.33
C PRO A 331 3.98 13.89 -12.88
N ALA A 332 4.25 13.00 -11.92
CA ALA A 332 4.36 13.37 -10.50
C ALA A 332 5.55 14.33 -10.24
N MET A 333 6.59 14.26 -11.07
CA MET A 333 7.78 15.12 -10.99
C MET A 333 7.68 16.45 -11.74
N LYS A 334 6.53 16.78 -12.37
CA LYS A 334 6.40 17.98 -13.24
C LYS A 334 6.87 19.27 -12.57
N ALA A 335 6.63 19.44 -11.27
CA ALA A 335 7.03 20.63 -10.51
C ALA A 335 8.49 20.61 -10.02
N GLN A 336 9.20 19.48 -10.11
CA GLN A 336 10.52 19.27 -9.49
C GLN A 336 11.57 18.92 -10.55
N ILE A 337 12.10 19.94 -11.23
CA ILE A 337 13.10 19.78 -12.31
C ILE A 337 14.34 19.02 -11.84
N ALA A 338 14.75 19.20 -10.58
CA ALA A 338 15.90 18.53 -9.99
C ALA A 338 15.75 16.99 -9.98
N ASP A 339 14.56 16.48 -9.65
CA ASP A 339 14.29 15.04 -9.61
C ASP A 339 14.31 14.42 -11.01
N LYS A 340 13.76 15.13 -12.00
CA LYS A 340 13.85 14.71 -13.42
C LYS A 340 15.30 14.69 -13.91
N ARG A 341 16.10 15.71 -13.57
CA ARG A 341 17.54 15.73 -13.89
C ARG A 341 18.28 14.59 -13.21
N LYS A 342 17.96 14.27 -11.95
CA LYS A 342 18.54 13.13 -11.22
C LYS A 342 18.23 11.81 -11.93
N LEU A 343 16.98 11.58 -12.32
CA LEU A 343 16.59 10.38 -13.07
C LEU A 343 17.36 10.26 -14.40
N ILE A 344 17.41 11.34 -15.19
CA ILE A 344 18.17 11.35 -16.46
C ILE A 344 19.67 11.14 -16.22
N ALA A 345 20.26 11.77 -15.21
CA ALA A 345 21.68 11.65 -14.90
C ALA A 345 22.08 10.27 -14.38
N SER A 346 21.12 9.52 -13.83
CA SER A 346 21.29 8.13 -13.41
C SER A 346 21.16 7.15 -14.58
N GLU A 347 20.54 7.56 -15.71
CA GLU A 347 20.37 6.69 -16.87
C GLU A 347 21.72 6.24 -17.46
N GLY A 348 21.78 4.97 -17.84
CA GLY A 348 22.99 4.27 -18.26
C GLY A 348 23.80 3.68 -17.11
N LYS A 349 23.52 4.05 -15.85
CA LYS A 349 24.31 3.63 -14.67
C LYS A 349 23.53 2.63 -13.82
N TRP A 350 24.07 1.43 -13.68
CA TRP A 350 23.57 0.44 -12.72
C TRP A 350 24.47 0.45 -11.47
N PRO A 351 23.92 0.39 -10.24
CA PRO A 351 22.50 0.28 -9.88
C PRO A 351 21.76 1.63 -9.74
N ASP A 352 22.42 2.75 -10.05
CA ASP A 352 21.90 4.09 -9.80
C ASP A 352 20.53 4.36 -10.44
N TYR A 353 20.34 3.95 -11.69
CA TYR A 353 19.09 4.18 -12.42
C TYR A 353 17.87 3.54 -11.73
N PRO A 354 17.85 2.22 -11.49
CA PRO A 354 16.70 1.60 -10.85
C PRO A 354 16.56 2.00 -9.37
N LEU A 355 17.66 2.26 -8.65
CA LEU A 355 17.57 2.83 -7.31
C LEU A 355 16.96 4.23 -7.31
N THR A 356 17.28 5.06 -8.30
CA THR A 356 16.71 6.40 -8.45
C THR A 356 15.21 6.33 -8.73
N ILE A 357 14.77 5.42 -9.60
CA ILE A 357 13.33 5.18 -9.83
C ILE A 357 12.65 4.74 -8.52
N GLN A 358 13.25 3.83 -7.74
CA GLN A 358 12.70 3.38 -6.46
C GLN A 358 12.61 4.51 -5.42
N GLU A 359 13.66 5.31 -5.30
CA GLU A 359 13.73 6.47 -4.39
C GLU A 359 12.67 7.51 -4.73
N LEU A 360 12.59 7.90 -6.01
CA LEU A 360 11.62 8.87 -6.49
C LEU A 360 10.19 8.33 -6.34
N SER A 361 9.95 7.05 -6.64
CA SER A 361 8.63 6.46 -6.43
C SER A 361 8.22 6.53 -4.95
N LYS A 362 9.13 6.23 -4.01
CA LYS A 362 8.87 6.40 -2.57
C LYS A 362 8.58 7.85 -2.21
N LYS A 363 9.35 8.81 -2.73
CA LYS A 363 9.17 10.26 -2.52
C LYS A 363 7.77 10.71 -2.94
N TYR A 364 7.27 10.21 -4.06
CA TYR A 364 5.95 10.54 -4.61
C TYR A 364 4.83 9.58 -4.19
N LYS A 365 5.11 8.63 -3.28
CA LYS A 365 4.14 7.60 -2.82
C LYS A 365 3.55 6.77 -3.97
N LEU A 366 4.37 6.51 -4.98
CA LEU A 366 4.08 5.65 -6.11
C LEU A 366 4.66 4.25 -5.87
N HIS A 367 4.08 3.25 -6.54
CA HIS A 367 4.49 1.86 -6.42
C HIS A 367 5.04 1.37 -7.76
N PRO A 368 6.37 1.39 -7.95
CA PRO A 368 6.99 0.99 -9.20
C PRO A 368 6.77 -0.51 -9.39
N PRO A 369 6.33 -0.97 -10.57
CA PRO A 369 5.99 -2.36 -10.75
C PRO A 369 7.24 -3.17 -11.15
N TRP A 370 8.27 -3.14 -10.30
CA TRP A 370 9.61 -3.69 -10.54
C TRP A 370 9.70 -5.16 -10.88
N HIS A 371 8.59 -5.90 -10.78
CA HIS A 371 8.53 -7.25 -11.27
C HIS A 371 7.15 -7.63 -11.77
N TYR A 372 7.12 -7.99 -13.04
CA TYR A 372 6.10 -8.84 -13.61
C TYR A 372 6.74 -10.20 -13.84
N LEU A 373 6.23 -11.21 -13.12
CA LEU A 373 6.43 -12.58 -13.55
C LEU A 373 6.06 -12.69 -15.04
N PRO A 374 6.76 -13.52 -15.83
CA PRO A 374 6.47 -13.64 -17.26
C PRO A 374 4.99 -13.93 -17.53
N GLU A 375 4.53 -13.58 -18.73
CA GLU A 375 3.13 -13.75 -19.16
C GLU A 375 2.11 -13.02 -18.23
N PRO A 376 2.29 -11.71 -17.96
CA PRO A 376 1.46 -10.98 -16.99
C PRO A 376 -0.02 -10.91 -17.37
N GLU A 377 -0.32 -10.87 -18.66
CA GLU A 377 -1.70 -10.85 -19.18
C GLU A 377 -2.40 -12.20 -18.95
N ARG A 378 -1.67 -13.31 -19.11
CA ARG A 378 -2.21 -14.67 -18.96
C ARG A 378 -2.54 -14.99 -17.51
N TYR A 379 -1.64 -14.64 -16.58
CA TYR A 379 -1.77 -15.04 -15.17
C TYR A 379 -2.29 -13.92 -14.27
N LYS A 380 -2.47 -12.70 -14.80
CA LYS A 380 -3.04 -11.55 -14.08
C LYS A 380 -2.36 -11.34 -12.73
N TRP A 381 -1.02 -11.36 -12.69
CA TRP A 381 -0.23 -11.36 -11.44
C TRP A 381 -0.58 -10.25 -10.46
N ASP A 382 -1.01 -9.09 -10.96
CA ASP A 382 -1.45 -7.95 -10.14
C ASP A 382 -2.68 -8.29 -9.27
N LEU A 383 -3.54 -9.22 -9.70
CA LEU A 383 -4.70 -9.64 -8.93
C LEU A 383 -4.33 -10.51 -7.71
N TYR A 384 -3.13 -11.08 -7.68
CA TYR A 384 -2.61 -11.81 -6.52
C TYR A 384 -1.89 -10.89 -5.52
N LYS A 385 -1.59 -9.64 -5.90
CA LYS A 385 -0.94 -8.68 -4.99
C LYS A 385 -1.90 -8.28 -3.86
N SER A 386 -1.34 -8.17 -2.65
CA SER A 386 -2.07 -7.61 -1.52
C SER A 386 -2.49 -6.16 -1.85
N PRO A 387 -3.59 -5.66 -1.27
CA PRO A 387 -4.06 -4.29 -1.53
C PRO A 387 -3.00 -3.21 -1.27
N ARG A 388 -1.99 -3.50 -0.43
CA ARG A 388 -0.90 -2.57 -0.12
C ARG A 388 0.12 -2.43 -1.25
N TYR A 389 0.21 -3.40 -2.15
CA TYR A 389 1.21 -3.44 -3.22
C TYR A 389 0.59 -3.32 -4.62
N ARG A 390 -0.72 -3.07 -4.72
CA ARG A 390 -1.34 -2.83 -6.03
C ARG A 390 -1.06 -1.43 -6.53
N SER A 391 -0.76 -1.33 -7.81
CA SER A 391 -0.77 -0.08 -8.55
C SER A 391 -2.21 0.43 -8.67
N ALA A 392 -2.39 1.75 -8.76
CA ALA A 392 -3.71 2.37 -8.92
C ALA A 392 -4.49 1.85 -10.14
N ARG A 393 -3.76 1.37 -11.17
CA ARG A 393 -4.32 0.79 -12.38
C ARG A 393 -5.06 -0.53 -12.14
N GLY A 394 -4.54 -1.39 -11.26
CA GLY A 394 -5.14 -2.69 -10.97
C GLY A 394 -6.57 -2.57 -10.40
N ASP A 395 -6.87 -1.47 -9.73
CA ASP A 395 -8.22 -1.21 -9.21
C ASP A 395 -9.16 -0.66 -10.28
N ALA A 396 -8.66 0.09 -11.27
CA ALA A 396 -9.45 0.66 -12.37
C ALA A 396 -9.92 -0.41 -13.36
N ASP A 397 -9.08 -1.41 -13.66
CA ASP A 397 -9.44 -2.51 -14.55
C ASP A 397 -10.48 -3.47 -13.94
N MET A 398 -10.69 -3.45 -12.61
CA MET A 398 -11.76 -4.22 -11.94
C MET A 398 -13.11 -3.51 -11.90
N ALA A 399 -13.17 -2.22 -12.22
CA ALA A 399 -14.42 -1.45 -12.23
C ALA A 399 -15.19 -1.57 -13.56
N LYS A 400 -14.60 -2.25 -14.56
CA LYS A 400 -15.19 -2.56 -15.86
C LYS A 400 -15.52 -4.04 -15.93
#